data_AF-W2ENY9-F1
#
_entry.id   AF-W2ENY9-F1
#
_cell.length_a   1.000
_cell.length_b   1.000
_cell.length_c   1.000
_cell.angle_alpha   90.00
_cell.angle_beta   90.00
_cell.angle_gamma   90.00
#
_symmetry.space_group_name_H-M   'P 1'
#
loop_
_entity.id
_entity.type
_entity.pdbx_description
1 polymer ?
#
loop_
_entity_poly.entity_id
_entity_poly.type
_entity_poly.pdbx_seq_one_letter_code
_entity_poly.pdbx_strand_id
1 'polypeptide(L)'
;MNDDDMLATLRSSLTSTKDALTHVRMDQRPEAIMARARGRRLRGIAGVGTGGLALAIGLALSLSGGTPVTSGDHPGAPSGSSGARAVHVNLAAWSVNTSPDGMVEVTIRELKDPAGLSKTLADAGVPVVLTSGHVCSSPDDKLQVSDVVHKLPGDGGLAITIDPEAMPAGTELVIGIGTLRVGGIEDGPAAAFGLEKKGSPLNCTGKPKAAD
;
A
#
# COMPACT_ATOMS: atom_id res chain seq x y z
N MET A 1 34.06 -18.93 27.70
CA MET A 1 33.91 -19.33 26.28
C MET A 1 34.89 -18.51 25.49
N ASN A 2 35.77 -19.16 24.75
CA ASN A 2 36.96 -18.54 24.15
C ASN A 2 36.62 -18.02 22.74
N ASP A 3 37.20 -16.89 22.35
CA ASP A 3 36.92 -16.22 21.06
C ASP A 3 37.31 -17.10 19.84
N ASP A 4 38.23 -18.03 20.03
CA ASP A 4 38.63 -19.00 19.01
C ASP A 4 37.50 -19.99 18.65
N ASP A 5 36.62 -20.34 19.60
CA ASP A 5 35.48 -21.23 19.34
C ASP A 5 34.42 -20.53 18.48
N MET A 6 34.23 -19.21 18.65
CA MET A 6 33.32 -18.43 17.81
C MET A 6 33.86 -18.28 16.40
N LEU A 7 35.16 -18.02 16.25
CA LEU A 7 35.80 -17.91 14.93
C LEU A 7 35.79 -19.24 14.17
N ALA A 8 35.99 -20.37 14.86
CA ALA A 8 35.87 -21.70 14.26
C ALA A 8 34.44 -21.98 13.79
N THR A 9 33.44 -21.62 14.60
CA THR A 9 32.01 -21.79 14.27
C THR A 9 31.61 -20.94 13.06
N LEU A 10 32.04 -19.68 13.01
CA LEU A 10 31.74 -18.77 11.89
C LEU A 10 32.36 -19.27 10.57
N ARG A 11 33.61 -19.74 10.61
CA ARG A 11 34.27 -20.31 9.42
C ARG A 11 33.52 -21.53 8.91
N SER A 12 33.06 -22.40 9.80
CA SER A 12 32.27 -23.58 9.45
C SER A 12 30.96 -23.22 8.72
N SER A 13 30.21 -22.23 9.22
CA SER A 13 28.98 -21.76 8.57
C SER A 13 29.23 -21.14 7.18
N LEU A 14 30.34 -20.44 6.99
CA LEU A 14 30.72 -19.85 5.70
C LEU A 14 31.12 -20.92 4.67
N THR A 15 31.84 -21.96 5.09
CA THR A 15 32.14 -23.09 4.20
C THR A 15 30.90 -23.89 3.83
N SER A 16 29.99 -24.12 4.77
CA SER A 16 28.73 -24.84 4.52
C SER A 16 27.81 -24.09 3.55
N THR A 17 27.69 -22.78 3.69
CA THR A 17 26.89 -21.94 2.76
C THR A 17 27.53 -21.84 1.38
N LYS A 18 28.86 -21.81 1.30
CA LYS A 18 29.58 -21.87 0.03
C LYS A 18 29.35 -23.19 -0.72
N ASP A 19 29.36 -24.33 -0.02
CA ASP A 19 29.10 -25.64 -0.62
C ASP A 19 27.64 -25.81 -1.07
N ALA A 20 26.69 -25.18 -0.39
CA ALA A 20 25.29 -25.18 -0.82
C ALA A 20 25.09 -24.41 -2.15
N LEU A 21 25.92 -23.41 -2.43
CA LEU A 21 25.83 -22.59 -3.64
C LEU A 21 26.62 -23.17 -4.83
N THR A 22 27.64 -23.97 -4.61
CA THR A 22 28.40 -24.63 -5.69
C THR A 22 27.61 -25.73 -6.39
N HIS A 23 26.54 -26.26 -5.78
CA HIS A 23 25.65 -27.24 -6.40
C HIS A 23 24.51 -26.59 -7.23
N VAL A 24 24.33 -25.27 -7.19
CA VAL A 24 23.29 -24.60 -8.00
C VAL A 24 23.83 -24.36 -9.41
N ARG A 25 23.64 -25.34 -10.30
CA ARG A 25 23.80 -25.11 -11.75
C ARG A 25 22.68 -24.21 -12.25
N MET A 26 23.03 -22.97 -12.56
CA MET A 26 22.19 -22.05 -13.32
C MET A 26 22.16 -22.48 -14.79
N ASP A 27 21.24 -23.38 -15.15
CA ASP A 27 21.02 -23.81 -16.54
C ASP A 27 19.99 -22.95 -17.29
N GLN A 28 19.51 -21.86 -16.68
CA GLN A 28 18.60 -20.92 -17.36
C GLN A 28 19.37 -19.77 -18.00
N ARG A 29 19.59 -19.92 -19.30
CA ARG A 29 20.14 -18.85 -20.13
C ARG A 29 19.17 -17.65 -20.18
N PRO A 30 19.66 -16.41 -20.01
CA PRO A 30 18.84 -15.19 -19.96
C PRO A 30 18.09 -14.90 -21.27
N GLU A 31 18.47 -15.53 -22.39
CA GLU A 31 17.80 -15.31 -23.68
C GLU A 31 16.34 -15.79 -23.70
N ALA A 32 15.99 -16.80 -22.89
CA ALA A 32 14.64 -17.36 -22.86
C ALA A 32 13.60 -16.42 -22.21
N ILE A 33 14.05 -15.52 -21.33
CA ILE A 33 13.17 -14.58 -20.62
C ILE A 33 12.80 -13.40 -21.55
N MET A 34 13.73 -12.94 -22.40
CA MET A 34 13.46 -11.84 -23.32
C MET A 34 12.51 -12.25 -24.47
N ALA A 35 12.54 -13.50 -24.91
CA ALA A 35 11.66 -13.99 -25.98
C ALA A 35 10.17 -14.01 -25.58
N ARG A 36 9.87 -14.28 -24.29
CA ARG A 36 8.50 -14.38 -23.78
C ARG A 36 7.79 -13.02 -23.69
N ALA A 37 8.54 -11.93 -23.52
CA ALA A 37 7.99 -10.57 -23.40
C ALA A 37 7.54 -9.98 -24.75
N ARG A 38 8.21 -10.31 -25.87
CA ARG A 38 7.88 -9.76 -27.20
C ARG A 38 6.60 -10.35 -27.81
N GLY A 39 6.23 -11.59 -27.47
CA GLY A 39 5.07 -12.27 -28.04
C GLY A 39 3.70 -11.70 -27.64
N ARG A 40 3.60 -11.01 -26.50
CA ARG A 40 2.32 -10.43 -26.03
C ARG A 40 2.01 -9.06 -26.63
N ARG A 41 3.01 -8.28 -27.03
CA ARG A 41 2.78 -6.92 -27.57
C ARG A 41 2.29 -6.88 -29.01
N LEU A 42 2.43 -7.97 -29.77
CA LEU A 42 2.04 -7.99 -31.19
C LEU A 42 0.63 -8.53 -31.47
N ARG A 43 -0.12 -8.99 -30.46
CA ARG A 43 -1.50 -9.50 -30.64
C ARG A 43 -2.60 -8.56 -30.18
N GLY A 44 -2.26 -7.39 -29.64
CA GLY A 44 -3.23 -6.46 -29.03
C GLY A 44 -3.64 -5.27 -29.88
N ILE A 45 -3.13 -5.10 -31.11
CA ILE A 45 -3.41 -3.89 -31.91
C ILE A 45 -3.86 -4.28 -33.31
N ALA A 46 -5.09 -4.77 -33.39
CA ALA A 46 -5.88 -4.77 -34.61
C ALA A 46 -7.26 -4.20 -34.25
N GLY A 47 -7.43 -2.90 -34.44
CA GLY A 47 -8.68 -2.21 -34.13
C GLY A 47 -8.58 -0.69 -34.19
N VAL A 48 -8.50 -0.16 -35.42
CA VAL A 48 -9.13 1.09 -35.91
C VAL A 48 -9.15 2.33 -34.99
N GLY A 49 -8.56 3.44 -35.46
CA GLY A 49 -9.01 4.78 -35.06
C GLY A 49 -7.96 5.90 -35.12
N THR A 50 -8.13 6.79 -36.09
CA THR A 50 -7.41 8.04 -36.36
C THR A 50 -7.38 9.06 -35.21
N GLY A 51 -6.21 9.68 -34.99
CA GLY A 51 -6.10 11.12 -34.72
C GLY A 51 -5.91 11.60 -33.27
N GLY A 52 -4.95 12.51 -33.09
CA GLY A 52 -5.07 13.60 -32.11
C GLY A 52 -4.23 13.51 -30.85
N LEU A 53 -3.20 14.36 -30.77
CA LEU A 53 -2.61 14.83 -29.50
C LEU A 53 -3.70 15.52 -28.67
N ALA A 54 -3.93 15.07 -27.44
CA ALA A 54 -4.70 15.85 -26.47
C ALA A 54 -4.21 15.58 -25.04
N LEU A 55 -3.58 16.60 -24.43
CA LEU A 55 -3.50 16.76 -22.98
C LEU A 55 -4.93 16.89 -22.44
N ALA A 56 -5.34 15.99 -21.55
CA ALA A 56 -6.63 16.09 -20.87
C ALA A 56 -6.45 15.90 -19.36
N ILE A 57 -6.49 17.01 -18.63
CA ILE A 57 -6.86 17.05 -17.22
C ILE A 57 -8.36 16.75 -17.18
N GLY A 58 -8.78 15.70 -16.48
CA GLY A 58 -10.18 15.30 -16.39
C GLY A 58 -10.58 14.89 -14.98
N LEU A 59 -11.07 15.83 -14.19
CA LEU A 59 -12.00 15.52 -13.09
C LEU A 59 -13.37 15.27 -13.72
N ALA A 60 -13.82 14.02 -13.77
CA ALA A 60 -15.18 13.68 -14.17
C ALA A 60 -16.08 13.55 -12.93
N LEU A 61 -16.81 14.63 -12.62
CA LEU A 61 -17.98 14.60 -11.73
C LEU A 61 -19.20 14.18 -12.55
N SER A 62 -19.51 12.89 -12.58
CA SER A 62 -20.75 12.38 -13.14
C SER A 62 -21.91 12.61 -12.16
N LEU A 63 -22.52 13.79 -12.25
CA LEU A 63 -23.86 14.08 -11.71
C LEU A 63 -24.91 13.61 -12.74
N SER A 64 -25.35 12.36 -12.63
CA SER A 64 -26.50 11.86 -13.37
C SER A 64 -27.76 12.03 -12.53
N GLY A 65 -28.31 13.24 -12.55
CA GLY A 65 -29.62 13.56 -11.99
C GLY A 65 -30.69 13.69 -13.08
N GLY A 66 -31.69 12.80 -13.03
CA GLY A 66 -33.11 13.12 -13.26
C GLY A 66 -33.67 13.16 -14.68
N THR A 67 -34.52 12.18 -15.01
CA THR A 67 -35.83 12.42 -15.69
C THR A 67 -36.90 11.48 -15.11
N PRO A 68 -38.17 11.94 -14.96
CA PRO A 68 -39.26 11.20 -14.28
C PRO A 68 -40.03 10.28 -15.23
N VAL A 69 -40.99 9.53 -14.67
CA VAL A 69 -41.98 8.58 -15.27
C VAL A 69 -41.46 7.14 -15.40
N THR A 70 -42.13 6.04 -15.04
CA THR A 70 -43.54 5.70 -14.82
C THR A 70 -43.66 4.61 -13.74
N SER A 71 -44.83 4.52 -13.09
CA SER A 71 -45.22 3.47 -12.13
C SER A 71 -44.91 2.04 -12.59
N GLY A 72 -44.31 1.25 -11.71
CA GLY A 72 -44.09 -0.18 -11.89
C GLY A 72 -43.44 -0.80 -10.64
N ASP A 73 -44.26 -1.49 -9.86
CA ASP A 73 -43.91 -2.33 -8.72
C ASP A 73 -42.66 -3.20 -8.97
N HIS A 74 -41.60 -3.01 -8.19
CA HIS A 74 -40.60 -4.03 -7.89
C HIS A 74 -39.92 -3.74 -6.53
N PRO A 75 -39.92 -4.70 -5.58
CA PRO A 75 -39.26 -4.55 -4.29
C PRO A 75 -37.78 -4.93 -4.43
N GLY A 76 -36.89 -4.03 -3.99
CA GLY A 76 -35.45 -4.34 -3.94
C GLY A 76 -34.55 -3.13 -4.01
N ALA A 77 -34.72 -2.17 -3.10
CA ALA A 77 -33.62 -1.26 -2.79
C ALA A 77 -32.69 -1.99 -1.82
N PRO A 78 -31.41 -2.25 -2.16
CA PRO A 78 -30.44 -2.56 -1.14
C PRO A 78 -30.31 -1.32 -0.25
N SER A 79 -30.75 -1.47 1.01
CA SER A 79 -30.45 -0.56 2.10
C SER A 79 -28.98 -0.15 2.03
N GLY A 80 -28.76 1.18 2.06
CA GLY A 80 -27.43 1.77 1.97
C GLY A 80 -26.47 1.14 2.95
N SER A 81 -25.51 0.37 2.41
CA SER A 81 -24.23 0.23 3.08
C SER A 81 -23.62 1.63 3.09
N SER A 82 -23.25 2.11 4.27
CA SER A 82 -22.31 3.22 4.40
C SER A 82 -20.93 2.74 3.93
N GLY A 83 -20.86 2.31 2.68
CA GLY A 83 -19.74 1.60 2.08
C GLY A 83 -18.79 2.60 1.44
N ALA A 84 -17.50 2.31 1.62
CA ALA A 84 -16.39 2.95 0.91
C ALA A 84 -16.77 3.32 -0.54
N ARG A 85 -16.56 4.59 -0.92
CA ARG A 85 -16.74 4.99 -2.32
C ARG A 85 -15.55 4.47 -3.12
N ALA A 86 -15.79 4.02 -4.35
CA ALA A 86 -14.69 3.68 -5.25
C ALA A 86 -13.85 4.92 -5.56
N VAL A 87 -12.55 4.85 -5.25
CA VAL A 87 -11.58 5.93 -5.44
C VAL A 87 -10.41 5.42 -6.29
N HIS A 88 -9.97 6.22 -7.26
CA HIS A 88 -8.80 5.93 -8.09
C HIS A 88 -7.98 7.21 -8.29
N VAL A 89 -6.89 7.33 -7.54
CA VAL A 89 -5.95 8.46 -7.59
C VAL A 89 -4.55 7.92 -7.79
N ASN A 90 -3.85 8.42 -8.81
CA ASN A 90 -2.48 8.03 -9.10
C ASN A 90 -1.60 9.27 -9.32
N LEU A 91 -0.88 9.66 -8.28
CA LEU A 91 0.07 10.78 -8.31
C LEU A 91 1.50 10.24 -8.30
N ALA A 92 2.47 11.06 -8.70
CA ALA A 92 3.88 10.66 -8.63
C ALA A 92 4.31 10.28 -7.20
N ALA A 93 3.82 11.01 -6.20
CA ALA A 93 4.17 10.80 -4.80
C ALA A 93 3.43 9.61 -4.14
N TRP A 94 2.16 9.39 -4.50
CA TRP A 94 1.34 8.32 -3.91
C TRP A 94 0.15 7.94 -4.79
N SER A 95 -0.44 6.79 -4.55
CA SER A 95 -1.66 6.32 -5.22
C SER A 95 -2.59 5.60 -4.26
N VAL A 96 -3.90 5.74 -4.51
CA VAL A 96 -4.99 5.06 -3.80
C VAL A 96 -5.94 4.49 -4.84
N ASN A 97 -6.17 3.18 -4.83
CA ASN A 97 -7.12 2.52 -5.72
C ASN A 97 -8.03 1.58 -4.92
N THR A 98 -9.34 1.74 -5.06
CA THR A 98 -10.30 0.77 -4.55
C THR A 98 -10.47 -0.34 -5.58
N SER A 99 -10.18 -1.57 -5.22
CA SER A 99 -10.40 -2.73 -6.08
C SER A 99 -11.88 -3.16 -6.05
N PRO A 100 -12.35 -3.97 -7.01
CA PRO A 100 -13.77 -4.37 -7.09
C PRO A 100 -14.30 -5.17 -5.90
N ASP A 101 -13.40 -5.78 -5.13
CA ASP A 101 -13.67 -6.49 -3.87
C ASP A 101 -13.75 -5.56 -2.66
N GLY A 102 -13.59 -4.24 -2.84
CA GLY A 102 -13.71 -3.25 -1.77
C GLY A 102 -12.41 -2.97 -1.02
N MET A 103 -11.32 -3.68 -1.34
CA MET A 103 -10.01 -3.43 -0.76
C MET A 103 -9.43 -2.11 -1.28
N VAL A 104 -8.63 -1.45 -0.47
CA VAL A 104 -7.98 -0.17 -0.81
C VAL A 104 -6.48 -0.40 -0.94
N GLU A 105 -5.99 -0.38 -2.17
CA GLU A 105 -4.57 -0.44 -2.48
C GLU A 105 -3.93 0.94 -2.35
N VAL A 106 -2.90 1.03 -1.52
CA VAL A 106 -2.17 2.27 -1.27
C VAL A 106 -0.71 2.07 -1.61
N THR A 107 -0.15 3.00 -2.37
CA THR A 107 1.30 3.08 -2.58
C THR A 107 1.80 4.46 -2.21
N ILE A 108 2.77 4.54 -1.32
CA ILE A 108 3.41 5.79 -0.88
C ILE A 108 4.88 5.73 -1.29
N ARG A 109 5.25 6.58 -2.25
CA ARG A 109 6.63 6.77 -2.72
C ARG A 109 7.26 7.97 -2.00
N GLU A 110 6.48 9.03 -1.82
CA GLU A 110 6.85 10.26 -1.11
C GLU A 110 5.63 10.82 -0.36
N LEU A 111 5.83 11.36 0.85
CA LEU A 111 4.75 11.97 1.64
C LEU A 111 4.71 13.50 1.46
N LYS A 112 4.49 13.96 0.22
CA LYS A 112 4.48 15.38 -0.13
C LYS A 112 3.15 16.11 0.18
N ASP A 113 2.06 15.36 0.31
CA ASP A 113 0.73 15.87 0.67
C ASP A 113 -0.02 14.85 1.56
N PRO A 114 0.28 14.83 2.88
CA PRO A 114 -0.37 13.90 3.80
C PRO A 114 -1.86 14.20 3.99
N ALA A 115 -2.29 15.47 3.87
CA ALA A 115 -3.69 15.85 4.04
C ALA A 115 -4.55 15.41 2.83
N GLY A 116 -4.03 15.53 1.61
CA GLY A 116 -4.69 15.01 0.42
C GLY A 116 -4.79 13.49 0.44
N LEU A 117 -3.73 12.80 0.87
CA LEU A 117 -3.75 11.35 1.00
C LEU A 117 -4.76 10.88 2.07
N SER A 118 -4.77 11.49 3.26
CA SER A 118 -5.69 11.11 4.32
C SER A 118 -7.16 11.33 3.93
N LYS A 119 -7.45 12.46 3.28
CA LYS A 119 -8.79 12.73 2.74
C LYS A 119 -9.19 11.68 1.69
N THR A 120 -8.29 11.34 0.77
CA THR A 120 -8.56 10.36 -0.29
C THR A 120 -8.86 8.98 0.29
N LEU A 121 -8.13 8.57 1.34
CA LEU A 121 -8.38 7.33 2.07
C LEU A 121 -9.70 7.37 2.83
N ALA A 122 -10.03 8.49 3.47
CA ALA A 122 -11.33 8.64 4.14
C ALA A 122 -12.50 8.57 3.17
N ASP A 123 -12.37 9.15 1.97
CA ASP A 123 -13.36 9.03 0.89
C ASP A 123 -13.50 7.56 0.41
N ALA A 124 -12.43 6.78 0.47
CA ALA A 124 -12.40 5.33 0.24
C ALA A 124 -12.83 4.50 1.47
N GLY A 125 -13.42 5.11 2.51
CA GLY A 125 -13.90 4.41 3.70
C GLY A 125 -12.83 4.06 4.73
N VAL A 126 -11.62 4.59 4.60
CA VAL A 126 -10.50 4.36 5.53
C VAL A 126 -10.15 5.66 6.27
N PRO A 127 -10.74 5.92 7.44
CA PRO A 127 -10.31 7.02 8.30
C PRO A 127 -8.85 6.79 8.70
N VAL A 128 -7.97 7.76 8.46
CA VAL A 128 -6.53 7.59 8.68
C VAL A 128 -5.87 8.83 9.27
N VAL A 129 -4.90 8.59 10.15
CA VAL A 129 -3.95 9.60 10.65
C VAL A 129 -2.56 9.25 10.11
N LEU A 130 -1.99 10.17 9.34
CA LEU A 130 -0.65 10.05 8.78
C LEU A 130 0.35 10.83 9.64
N THR A 131 1.41 10.16 10.07
CA THR A 131 2.50 10.80 10.81
C THR A 131 3.83 10.61 10.09
N SER A 132 4.67 11.64 10.08
CA SER A 132 5.98 11.63 9.40
C SER A 132 7.12 11.86 10.36
N GLY A 133 8.21 11.10 10.23
CA GLY A 133 9.40 11.22 11.09
C GLY A 133 9.24 10.61 12.48
N HIS A 134 8.06 10.07 12.79
CA HIS A 134 7.73 9.41 14.04
C HIS A 134 6.90 8.17 13.80
N VAL A 135 7.12 7.17 14.65
CA VAL A 135 6.22 6.03 14.78
C VAL A 135 5.34 6.29 15.99
N CYS A 136 4.03 6.34 15.76
CA CYS A 136 3.04 6.52 16.81
C CYS A 136 2.41 5.17 17.15
N SER A 137 2.34 4.88 18.44
CA SER A 137 1.63 3.72 18.95
C SER A 137 0.39 4.16 19.70
N SER A 138 -0.66 3.36 19.57
CA SER A 138 -1.79 3.40 20.49
C SER A 138 -1.37 2.76 21.83
N PRO A 139 -1.92 3.22 22.97
CA PRO A 139 -1.83 2.49 24.23
C PRO A 139 -2.74 1.23 24.29
N ASP A 140 -3.68 1.09 23.35
CA ASP A 140 -4.65 -0.01 23.25
C ASP A 140 -4.20 -1.06 22.21
N ASP A 141 -3.30 -1.96 22.59
CA ASP A 141 -2.76 -3.05 21.75
C ASP A 141 -3.79 -4.16 21.39
N LYS A 142 -5.08 -3.97 21.68
CA LYS A 142 -6.12 -4.99 21.44
C LYS A 142 -6.62 -5.04 19.99
N LEU A 143 -6.37 -3.99 19.21
CA LEU A 143 -6.85 -3.90 17.83
C LEU A 143 -5.86 -4.58 16.90
N GLN A 144 -6.30 -5.65 16.22
CA GLN A 144 -5.45 -6.43 15.32
C GLN A 144 -5.29 -5.73 13.97
N VAL A 145 -4.21 -4.95 13.84
CA VAL A 145 -3.91 -4.23 12.59
C VAL A 145 -3.67 -5.17 11.39
N SER A 146 -3.25 -6.41 11.64
CA SER A 146 -2.95 -7.41 10.61
C SER A 146 -4.18 -7.90 9.83
N ASP A 147 -5.37 -7.79 10.43
CA ASP A 147 -6.64 -8.13 9.76
C ASP A 147 -7.09 -6.99 8.83
N VAL A 148 -6.59 -5.77 9.05
CA VAL A 148 -6.96 -4.57 8.28
C VAL A 148 -5.89 -4.22 7.24
N VAL A 149 -4.61 -4.40 7.54
CA VAL A 149 -3.50 -3.98 6.67
C VAL A 149 -2.68 -5.19 6.23
N HIS A 150 -2.58 -5.38 4.92
CA HIS A 150 -1.76 -6.40 4.29
C HIS A 150 -0.63 -5.76 3.51
N LYS A 151 0.61 -6.19 3.76
CA LYS A 151 1.78 -5.64 3.07
C LYS A 151 1.90 -6.26 1.68
N LEU A 152 2.08 -5.40 0.68
CA LEU A 152 2.38 -5.83 -0.69
C LEU A 152 3.90 -5.81 -0.94
N PRO A 153 4.42 -6.71 -1.79
CA PRO A 153 5.76 -6.56 -2.33
C PRO A 153 5.82 -5.27 -3.17
N GLY A 154 6.79 -4.40 -2.90
CA GLY A 154 6.91 -3.09 -3.54
C GLY A 154 8.29 -2.85 -4.16
N ASP A 155 8.32 -2.12 -5.28
CA ASP A 155 9.53 -1.77 -6.05
C ASP A 155 10.28 -0.54 -5.49
N GLY A 156 10.35 -0.38 -4.16
CA GLY A 156 11.07 0.72 -3.51
C GLY A 156 10.21 1.82 -2.86
N GLY A 157 8.91 1.58 -2.66
CA GLY A 157 8.00 2.40 -1.86
C GLY A 157 7.16 1.57 -0.90
N LEU A 158 6.41 2.23 -0.01
CA LEU A 158 5.46 1.53 0.87
C LEU A 158 4.22 1.14 0.06
N ALA A 159 4.01 -0.15 -0.16
CA ALA A 159 2.81 -0.67 -0.81
C ALA A 159 2.03 -1.56 0.17
N ILE A 160 0.75 -1.23 0.38
CA ILE A 160 -0.16 -1.96 1.27
C ILE A 160 -1.54 -2.07 0.64
N THR A 161 -2.28 -3.08 1.08
CA THR A 161 -3.72 -3.20 0.86
C THR A 161 -4.41 -3.05 2.21
N ILE A 162 -5.51 -2.32 2.23
CA ILE A 162 -6.32 -2.08 3.42
C ILE A 162 -7.70 -2.71 3.20
N ASP A 163 -8.21 -3.46 4.17
CA ASP A 163 -9.58 -3.95 4.23
C ASP A 163 -10.42 -2.98 5.09
N PRO A 164 -11.27 -2.13 4.48
CA PRO A 164 -12.12 -1.22 5.24
C PRO A 164 -13.23 -1.94 6.02
N GLU A 165 -13.67 -3.14 5.60
CA GLU A 165 -14.73 -3.89 6.29
C GLU A 165 -14.22 -4.56 7.57
N ALA A 166 -12.93 -4.90 7.60
CA ALA A 166 -12.26 -5.37 8.80
C ALA A 166 -11.99 -4.26 9.83
N MET A 167 -12.15 -2.98 9.47
CA MET A 167 -11.94 -1.87 10.41
C MET A 167 -13.04 -1.81 11.48
N PRO A 168 -12.68 -1.85 12.77
CA PRO A 168 -13.68 -1.71 13.83
C PRO A 168 -14.36 -0.34 13.80
N ALA A 169 -15.68 -0.31 14.00
CA ALA A 169 -16.45 0.92 13.99
C ALA A 169 -15.91 1.96 15.00
N GLY A 170 -15.79 3.21 14.56
CA GLY A 170 -15.28 4.30 15.40
C GLY A 170 -13.75 4.32 15.58
N THR A 171 -13.02 3.51 14.82
CA THR A 171 -11.56 3.53 14.78
C THR A 171 -11.02 4.29 13.57
N GLU A 172 -9.75 4.69 13.66
CA GLU A 172 -8.95 5.21 12.58
C GLU A 172 -7.63 4.46 12.49
N LEU A 173 -7.14 4.30 11.26
CA LEU A 173 -5.86 3.69 10.97
C LEU A 173 -4.74 4.73 11.20
N VAL A 174 -3.72 4.37 11.95
CA VAL A 174 -2.52 5.20 12.14
C VAL A 174 -1.42 4.65 11.24
N ILE A 175 -0.91 5.48 10.34
CA ILE A 175 0.21 5.15 9.47
C ILE A 175 1.37 6.09 9.79
N GLY A 176 2.37 5.57 10.50
CA GLY A 176 3.60 6.30 10.81
C GLY A 176 4.70 5.97 9.82
N ILE A 177 5.15 6.96 9.05
CA ILE A 177 6.22 6.83 8.06
C ILE A 177 7.47 7.51 8.61
N GLY A 178 8.56 6.77 8.74
CA GLY A 178 9.82 7.29 9.27
C GLY A 178 10.99 6.39 8.94
N THR A 179 12.06 6.50 9.71
CA THR A 179 13.14 5.52 9.74
C THR A 179 13.02 4.74 11.04
N LEU A 180 12.93 3.41 10.93
CA LEU A 180 12.97 2.55 12.12
C LEU A 180 14.43 2.20 12.38
N ARG A 181 14.87 2.41 13.62
CA ARG A 181 16.14 1.87 14.10
C ARG A 181 15.84 0.57 14.83
N VAL A 182 16.13 -0.57 14.20
CA VAL A 182 16.08 -1.88 14.85
C VAL A 182 17.53 -2.30 15.12
N GLY A 183 17.90 -2.48 16.39
CA GLY A 183 19.24 -2.94 16.76
C GLY A 183 20.40 -1.99 16.43
N GLY A 184 20.14 -0.69 16.22
CA GLY A 184 21.20 0.30 15.95
C GLY A 184 21.65 0.39 14.49
N ILE A 185 21.05 -0.38 13.59
CA ILE A 185 21.23 -0.26 12.14
C ILE A 185 20.07 0.62 11.62
N GLU A 186 20.40 1.67 10.86
CA GLU A 186 19.37 2.44 10.14
C GLU A 186 18.89 1.60 8.96
N ASP A 187 17.85 0.81 9.19
CA ASP A 187 17.05 0.30 8.08
C ASP A 187 16.31 1.48 7.46
N GLY A 188 16.17 1.45 6.13
CA GLY A 188 15.65 2.55 5.31
C GLY A 188 14.22 3.02 5.66
N PRO A 189 13.49 3.64 4.71
CA PRO A 189 12.15 4.10 4.99
C PRO A 189 11.28 2.95 5.52
N ALA A 190 10.70 3.16 6.68
CA ALA A 190 9.89 2.19 7.40
C ALA A 190 8.51 2.78 7.70
N ALA A 191 7.51 1.89 7.73
CA ALA A 191 6.16 2.24 8.10
C ALA A 191 5.72 1.39 9.29
N ALA A 192 5.06 2.03 10.24
CA ALA A 192 4.36 1.39 11.33
C ALA A 192 2.86 1.62 11.18
N PHE A 193 2.09 0.60 11.55
CA PHE A 193 0.65 0.61 11.44
C PHE A 193 0.04 0.36 12.80
N GLY A 194 -1.03 1.07 13.12
CA GLY A 194 -1.84 0.83 14.31
C GLY A 194 -3.30 1.14 14.03
N LEU A 195 -4.19 0.61 14.85
CA LEU A 195 -5.60 1.03 14.87
C LEU A 195 -5.84 1.73 16.19
N GLU A 196 -6.62 2.80 16.17
CA GLU A 196 -6.94 3.54 17.37
C GLU A 196 -8.37 4.09 17.34
N LYS A 197 -8.97 4.32 18.51
CA LYS A 197 -10.25 5.03 18.56
C LYS A 197 -10.09 6.45 18.02
N LYS A 198 -11.07 6.89 17.25
CA LYS A 198 -11.03 8.19 16.61
C LYS A 198 -10.84 9.32 17.64
N GLY A 199 -9.81 10.12 17.45
CA GLY A 199 -9.50 11.28 18.29
C GLY A 199 -8.79 10.96 19.62
N SER A 200 -8.39 9.70 19.84
CA SER A 200 -7.53 9.37 20.97
C SER A 200 -6.15 10.01 20.86
N PRO A 201 -5.49 10.30 21.99
CA PRO A 201 -4.12 10.76 21.98
C PRO A 201 -3.16 9.66 21.51
N LEU A 202 -2.29 10.00 20.55
CA LEU A 202 -1.23 9.11 20.06
C LEU A 202 0.07 9.35 20.83
N ASN A 203 0.74 8.27 21.22
CA ASN A 203 2.10 8.35 21.78
C ASN A 203 3.11 8.18 20.66
N CYS A 204 3.70 9.29 20.22
CA CYS A 204 4.65 9.30 19.11
C CYS A 204 6.10 9.31 19.60
N THR A 205 6.91 8.39 19.07
CA THR A 205 8.35 8.30 19.34
C THR A 205 9.15 8.65 18.08
N GLY A 206 10.26 9.38 18.23
CA GLY A 206 11.12 9.87 17.13
C GLY A 206 11.38 11.38 17.22
N LYS A 207 12.15 11.94 16.29
CA LYS A 207 12.28 13.40 16.10
C LYS A 207 11.65 13.79 14.77
N PRO A 208 10.90 14.90 14.69
CA PRO A 208 10.30 15.30 13.43
C PRO A 208 11.43 15.60 12.47
N LYS A 209 11.38 15.01 11.28
CA LYS A 209 12.22 15.50 10.18
C LYS A 209 11.65 16.87 9.82
N ALA A 210 12.43 17.93 10.01
CA ALA A 210 12.03 19.27 9.59
C ALA A 210 11.63 19.19 8.10
N ALA A 211 10.46 19.71 7.77
CA ALA A 211 10.06 19.89 6.38
C ALA A 211 10.99 20.96 5.80
N ASP A 212 11.84 20.57 4.85
CA ASP A 212 12.65 21.46 4.02
C ASP A 212 11.82 21.86 2.78
#